data_AF-A0A7C1V0R3-F1
#
_entry.id   AF-A0A7C1V0R3-F1
#
_cell.length_a   1.000
_cell.length_b   1.000
_cell.length_c   1.000
_cell.angle_alpha   90.00
_cell.angle_beta   90.00
_cell.angle_gamma   90.00
#
_symmetry.space_group_name_H-M   'P 1'
#
loop_
_entity.id
_entity.type
_entity.pdbx_description
1 polymer ?
#
loop_
_entity_poly.entity_id
_entity_poly.type
_entity_poly.pdbx_seq_one_letter_code
_entity_poly.pdbx_strand_id
1 'polypeptide(L)'
;MKKNVKRGITVLLALTISAWAFSQQKINNVEFEGDKTEILKSSSTSYGKGTLSSGEAITNECLKGTCYMTIDYKGRKIQTPIGETITNLTIFEFDFAGDEDNELVIVNDFKGTSVLYVFAYARGIIQKLYQKEVFNNRTVIKTNYIEMYSPGGLDTVWNYYQGIFWSMTAEDF
;
A
#
# COMPACT_ATOMS: atom_id res chain seq x y z
N MET A 1 48.03 5.40 -29.15
CA MET A 1 47.38 4.93 -27.89
C MET A 1 46.34 5.88 -27.27
N LYS A 2 46.48 7.22 -27.32
CA LYS A 2 45.54 8.15 -26.63
C LYS A 2 44.08 8.21 -27.16
N LYS A 3 43.81 7.77 -28.40
CA LYS A 3 42.49 7.90 -29.05
C LYS A 3 41.47 6.82 -28.59
N ASN A 4 41.95 5.63 -28.23
CA ASN A 4 41.09 4.52 -27.80
C ASN A 4 40.65 4.65 -26.33
N VAL A 5 41.48 5.26 -25.48
CA VAL A 5 41.15 5.53 -24.08
C VAL A 5 39.97 6.51 -23.96
N LYS A 6 39.94 7.55 -24.81
CA LYS A 6 38.83 8.52 -24.83
C LYS A 6 37.52 7.87 -25.25
N ARG A 7 37.52 6.98 -26.24
CA ARG A 7 36.32 6.23 -26.67
C ARG A 7 35.78 5.30 -25.57
N GLY A 8 36.66 4.63 -24.84
CA GLY A 8 36.25 3.76 -23.71
C GLY A 8 35.57 4.53 -22.58
N ILE A 9 36.07 5.73 -22.24
CA ILE A 9 35.48 6.59 -21.20
C ILE A 9 34.11 7.10 -21.63
N THR A 10 33.92 7.48 -22.90
CA THR A 10 32.61 7.94 -23.40
C THR A 10 31.56 6.83 -23.39
N VAL A 11 31.94 5.59 -23.73
CA VAL A 11 31.03 4.43 -23.67
C VAL A 11 30.67 4.09 -22.23
N LEU A 12 31.63 4.14 -21.30
CA LEU A 12 31.37 3.89 -19.88
C LEU A 12 30.44 4.96 -19.28
N LEU A 13 30.60 6.22 -19.67
CA LEU A 13 29.75 7.33 -19.23
C LEU A 13 28.32 7.23 -19.80
N ALA A 14 28.18 6.79 -21.06
CA ALA A 14 26.86 6.53 -21.66
C ALA A 14 26.14 5.36 -20.97
N LEU A 15 26.88 4.30 -20.61
CA LEU A 15 26.34 3.17 -19.85
C LEU A 15 25.90 3.56 -18.44
N THR A 16 26.68 4.38 -17.73
CA THR A 16 26.27 4.84 -16.39
C THR A 16 25.06 5.75 -16.48
N ILE A 17 24.98 6.70 -17.42
CA ILE A 17 23.79 7.56 -17.57
C ILE A 17 22.54 6.74 -17.92
N SER A 18 22.67 5.70 -18.76
CA SER A 18 21.54 4.83 -19.09
C SER A 18 21.03 4.01 -17.89
N ALA A 19 21.93 3.59 -16.99
CA ALA A 19 21.54 2.83 -15.79
C ALA A 19 20.75 3.68 -14.77
N TRP A 20 20.97 5.01 -14.73
CA TRP A 20 20.19 5.91 -13.89
C TRP A 20 18.82 6.25 -14.50
N ALA A 21 18.73 6.36 -15.83
CA ALA A 21 17.48 6.68 -16.53
C ALA A 21 16.46 5.52 -16.52
N PHE A 22 16.92 4.28 -16.33
CA PHE A 22 16.07 3.08 -16.24
C PHE A 22 15.89 2.56 -14.81
N SER A 23 16.22 3.35 -13.79
CA SER A 23 15.73 3.08 -12.45
C SER A 23 14.20 3.15 -12.51
N GLN A 24 13.55 2.00 -12.47
CA GLN A 24 12.09 1.90 -12.37
C GLN A 24 11.68 2.68 -11.11
N GLN A 25 11.22 3.92 -11.31
CA GLN A 25 10.58 4.67 -10.24
C GLN A 25 9.39 3.83 -9.77
N LYS A 26 9.29 3.62 -8.46
CA LYS A 26 8.21 2.87 -7.83
C LYS A 26 6.86 3.36 -8.38
N ILE A 27 6.17 2.54 -9.18
CA ILE A 27 4.96 2.96 -9.92
C ILE A 27 3.69 2.81 -9.07
N ASN A 28 3.72 2.05 -7.98
CA ASN A 28 2.55 1.92 -7.09
C ASN A 28 2.41 3.17 -6.23
N ASN A 29 1.46 4.01 -6.63
CA ASN A 29 1.09 5.24 -5.96
C ASN A 29 -0.35 5.11 -5.48
N VAL A 30 -0.51 4.95 -4.17
CA VAL A 30 -1.82 4.93 -3.50
C VAL A 30 -2.08 6.33 -2.97
N GLU A 31 -3.05 7.00 -3.59
CA GLU A 31 -3.52 8.33 -3.24
C GLU A 31 -4.84 8.22 -2.49
N PHE A 32 -5.12 9.22 -1.65
CA PHE A 32 -6.37 9.32 -0.91
C PHE A 32 -7.00 10.66 -1.23
N GLU A 33 -8.28 10.66 -1.59
CA GLU A 33 -9.10 11.86 -1.73
C GLU A 33 -9.96 12.01 -0.48
N GLY A 34 -9.40 12.74 0.50
CA GLY A 34 -10.00 12.95 1.81
C GLY A 34 -8.96 12.97 2.93
N ASP A 35 -9.44 13.19 4.16
CA ASP A 35 -8.58 13.21 5.33
C ASP A 35 -8.16 11.78 5.70
N LYS A 36 -6.85 11.57 5.84
CA LYS A 36 -6.28 10.30 6.28
C LYS A 36 -5.30 10.53 7.41
N THR A 37 -5.18 9.54 8.28
CA THR A 37 -4.17 9.53 9.33
C THR A 37 -3.20 8.39 9.08
N GLU A 38 -1.90 8.67 8.90
CA GLU A 38 -0.88 7.62 8.89
C GLU A 38 -0.65 7.13 10.32
N ILE A 39 -0.96 5.86 10.56
CA ILE A 39 -0.90 5.26 11.88
C ILE A 39 0.42 4.54 12.10
N LEU A 40 0.87 3.81 11.08
CA LEU A 40 2.05 2.98 11.18
C LEU A 40 2.74 2.91 9.83
N LYS A 41 4.07 3.01 9.87
CA LYS A 41 4.94 2.74 8.73
C LYS A 41 6.05 1.80 9.14
N SER A 42 6.32 0.80 8.30
CA SER A 42 7.36 -0.20 8.57
C SER A 42 8.06 -0.61 7.29
N SER A 43 9.19 -1.29 7.43
CA SER A 43 9.98 -1.79 6.30
C SER A 43 10.40 -3.24 6.51
N SER A 44 11.00 -3.85 5.49
CA SER A 44 11.56 -5.22 5.60
C SER A 44 12.51 -5.45 6.78
N THR A 45 13.15 -4.39 7.29
CA THR A 45 14.14 -4.48 8.37
C THR A 45 13.64 -3.90 9.70
N SER A 46 12.42 -3.36 9.74
CA SER A 46 11.87 -2.72 10.92
C SER A 46 10.40 -3.05 11.12
N TYR A 47 10.08 -3.56 12.31
CA TYR A 47 8.70 -3.64 12.77
C TYR A 47 8.19 -2.25 13.13
N GLY A 48 6.98 -1.95 12.69
CA GLY A 48 6.27 -0.72 12.97
C GLY A 48 5.43 -0.86 14.22
N LYS A 49 5.26 0.28 14.90
CA LYS A 49 4.34 0.45 16.01
C LYS A 49 3.65 1.80 15.84
N GLY A 50 2.35 1.82 16.09
CA GLY A 50 1.51 3.01 16.04
C GLY A 50 0.42 2.95 17.10
N THR A 51 -0.46 3.95 17.06
CA THR A 51 -1.64 4.05 17.92
C THR A 51 -2.81 4.48 17.05
N LEU A 52 -3.92 3.75 17.13
CA LEU A 52 -5.18 4.11 16.46
C LEU A 52 -5.74 5.42 17.02
N SER A 53 -6.59 6.11 16.27
CA SER A 53 -7.31 7.29 16.78
C SER A 53 -8.18 6.97 18.01
N SER A 54 -8.67 5.73 18.11
CA SER A 54 -9.39 5.20 19.27
C SER A 54 -8.50 4.85 20.47
N GLY A 55 -7.16 4.95 20.33
CA GLY A 55 -6.18 4.82 21.40
C GLY A 55 -5.52 3.45 21.54
N GLU A 56 -5.96 2.44 20.79
CA GLU A 56 -5.37 1.10 20.81
C GLU A 56 -3.99 1.07 20.15
N ALA A 57 -3.09 0.26 20.71
CA ALA A 57 -1.78 0.05 20.13
C ALA A 57 -1.89 -0.90 18.92
N ILE A 58 -1.24 -0.53 17.83
CA ILE A 58 -1.14 -1.33 16.62
C ILE A 58 0.33 -1.61 16.33
N THR A 59 0.63 -2.85 15.94
CA THR A 59 1.98 -3.29 15.59
C THR A 59 1.93 -4.16 14.36
N ASN A 60 3.07 -4.30 13.68
CA ASN A 60 3.21 -5.33 12.66
C ASN A 60 4.45 -6.19 12.89
N GLU A 61 4.34 -7.46 12.51
CA GLU A 61 5.44 -8.42 12.59
C GLU A 61 5.37 -9.38 11.40
N CYS A 62 6.52 -9.92 10.98
CA CYS A 62 6.57 -10.92 9.91
C CYS A 62 7.18 -12.21 10.45
N LEU A 63 6.39 -13.28 10.43
CA LEU A 63 6.74 -14.58 10.98
C LEU A 63 6.64 -15.63 9.87
N LYS A 64 7.75 -16.34 9.62
CA LYS A 64 7.81 -17.47 8.69
C LYS A 64 7.28 -17.15 7.27
N GLY A 65 7.52 -15.93 6.78
CA GLY A 65 7.13 -15.50 5.44
C GLY A 65 5.75 -14.83 5.33
N THR A 66 4.98 -14.79 6.43
CA THR A 66 3.70 -14.07 6.49
C THR A 66 3.82 -12.85 7.41
N CYS A 67 3.31 -11.71 6.97
CA CYS A 67 3.23 -10.51 7.78
C CYS A 67 1.85 -10.38 8.42
N TYR A 68 1.85 -9.93 9.66
CA TYR A 68 0.68 -9.80 10.51
C TYR A 68 0.60 -8.39 11.06
N MET A 69 -0.61 -7.88 11.15
CA MET A 69 -0.96 -6.72 11.95
C MET A 69 -1.54 -7.21 13.27
N THR A 70 -1.18 -6.56 14.38
CA THR A 70 -1.69 -6.87 15.72
C THR A 70 -2.27 -5.63 16.39
N ILE A 71 -3.57 -5.77 16.66
CA ILE A 71 -4.51 -5.03 17.52
C ILE A 71 -4.37 -5.23 19.04
N ASP A 72 -3.93 -4.30 19.89
CA ASP A 72 -4.13 -4.47 21.35
C ASP A 72 -5.41 -3.76 21.82
N TYR A 73 -6.49 -4.53 21.93
CA TYR A 73 -7.77 -4.06 22.46
C TYR A 73 -7.95 -4.49 23.91
N LYS A 74 -7.79 -3.57 24.85
CA LYS A 74 -8.00 -3.82 26.29
C LYS A 74 -7.21 -5.03 26.82
N GLY A 75 -5.98 -5.23 26.34
CA GLY A 75 -5.11 -6.36 26.70
C GLY A 75 -5.35 -7.63 25.87
N ARG A 76 -6.34 -7.63 24.98
CA ARG A 76 -6.58 -8.71 24.03
C ARG A 76 -5.88 -8.39 22.70
N LYS A 77 -4.94 -9.24 22.33
CA LYS A 77 -4.26 -9.17 21.02
C LYS A 77 -5.14 -9.77 19.93
N ILE A 78 -5.41 -8.98 18.90
CA ILE A 78 -6.15 -9.36 17.70
C ILE A 78 -5.16 -9.34 16.55
N GLN A 79 -4.84 -10.51 16.02
CA GLN A 79 -3.85 -10.66 14.97
C GLN A 79 -4.55 -10.95 13.64
N THR A 80 -4.07 -10.35 12.55
CA THR A 80 -4.63 -10.53 11.21
C THR A 80 -3.53 -10.53 10.16
N PRO A 81 -3.53 -11.48 9.21
CA PRO A 81 -2.53 -11.53 8.16
C PRO A 81 -2.72 -10.38 7.15
N ILE A 82 -1.63 -9.75 6.76
CA ILE A 82 -1.57 -8.59 5.84
C ILE A 82 -0.66 -8.87 4.63
N GLY A 83 -0.60 -10.14 4.23
CA GLY A 83 0.15 -10.61 3.07
C GLY A 83 1.48 -11.26 3.42
N GLU A 84 2.27 -11.50 2.39
CA GLU A 84 3.62 -12.04 2.52
C GLU A 84 4.65 -10.92 2.73
N THR A 85 5.91 -11.31 2.92
CA THR A 85 7.10 -10.46 3.14
C THR A 85 6.93 -9.00 2.72
N ILE A 86 7.10 -8.06 3.65
CA ILE A 86 7.01 -6.62 3.39
C ILE A 86 8.32 -6.07 2.84
N THR A 87 8.26 -5.19 1.83
CA THR A 87 9.34 -4.25 1.51
C THR A 87 9.10 -2.94 2.25
N ASN A 88 7.90 -2.39 2.09
CA ASN A 88 7.38 -1.27 2.86
C ASN A 88 5.91 -1.57 3.21
N LEU A 89 5.53 -1.23 4.44
CA LEU A 89 4.16 -1.32 4.91
C LEU A 89 3.72 0.06 5.36
N THR A 90 2.52 0.48 5.00
CA THR A 90 1.89 1.66 5.59
C THR A 90 0.44 1.37 5.91
N ILE A 91 0.02 1.76 7.10
CA ILE A 91 -1.34 1.60 7.61
C ILE A 91 -1.91 2.99 7.85
N PHE A 92 -3.07 3.26 7.28
CA PHE A 92 -3.81 4.49 7.43
C PHE A 92 -5.16 4.22 8.10
N GLU A 93 -5.63 5.22 8.85
CA GLU A 93 -7.05 5.39 9.15
C GLU A 93 -7.66 6.35 8.14
N PHE A 94 -8.79 5.97 7.55
CA PHE A 94 -9.51 6.75 6.55
C PHE A 94 -11.00 6.47 6.64
N ASP A 95 -11.83 7.50 6.66
CA ASP A 95 -13.30 7.38 6.60
C ASP A 95 -13.72 7.06 5.16
N PHE A 96 -13.78 5.77 4.87
CA PHE A 96 -14.13 5.26 3.56
C PHE A 96 -15.64 5.31 3.33
N ALA A 97 -16.48 5.07 4.33
CA ALA A 97 -17.94 5.09 4.14
C ALA A 97 -18.52 6.51 4.16
N GLY A 98 -17.80 7.48 4.72
CA GLY A 98 -18.28 8.84 4.98
C GLY A 98 -19.22 8.90 6.19
N ASP A 99 -19.08 7.95 7.12
CA ASP A 99 -19.93 7.81 8.31
C ASP A 99 -19.20 8.14 9.62
N GLU A 100 -18.02 8.78 9.52
CA GLU A 100 -17.13 9.18 10.61
C GLU A 100 -16.46 7.99 11.36
N ASP A 101 -16.74 6.75 10.97
CA ASP A 101 -16.01 5.59 11.45
C ASP A 101 -14.83 5.31 10.51
N ASN A 102 -13.61 5.30 11.06
CA ASN A 102 -12.41 5.12 10.25
C ASN A 102 -12.11 3.64 9.97
N GLU A 103 -11.85 3.34 8.70
CA GLU A 103 -11.29 2.09 8.24
C GLU A 103 -9.78 2.02 8.36
N LEU A 104 -9.27 0.80 8.52
CA LEU A 104 -7.84 0.53 8.36
C LEU A 104 -7.53 0.21 6.91
N VAL A 105 -6.80 1.10 6.25
CA VAL A 105 -6.30 0.92 4.89
C VAL A 105 -4.83 0.56 4.94
N ILE A 106 -4.48 -0.64 4.45
CA ILE A 106 -3.14 -1.20 4.52
C ILE A 106 -2.56 -1.32 3.12
N VAL A 107 -1.41 -0.67 2.91
CA VAL A 107 -0.62 -0.77 1.68
C VAL A 107 0.64 -1.57 1.99
N ASN A 108 0.68 -2.82 1.54
CA ASN A 108 1.84 -3.69 1.65
C ASN A 108 2.57 -3.77 0.30
N ASP A 109 3.73 -3.13 0.21
CA ASP A 109 4.58 -3.18 -0.97
C ASP A 109 5.53 -4.38 -0.93
N PHE A 110 5.58 -5.16 -2.00
CA PHE A 110 6.53 -6.25 -2.19
C PHE A 110 7.12 -6.26 -3.61
N LYS A 111 8.44 -6.03 -3.73
CA LYS A 111 9.21 -6.23 -4.97
C LYS A 111 8.56 -5.68 -6.27
N GLY A 112 7.91 -4.52 -6.19
CA GLY A 112 7.29 -3.85 -7.34
C GLY A 112 5.78 -4.09 -7.48
N THR A 113 5.18 -4.95 -6.66
CA THR A 113 3.72 -5.06 -6.50
C THR A 113 3.31 -4.50 -5.14
N SER A 114 2.05 -4.08 -5.01
CA SER A 114 1.50 -3.62 -3.75
C SER A 114 0.18 -4.32 -3.53
N VAL A 115 -0.06 -4.85 -2.34
CA VAL A 115 -1.36 -5.40 -1.98
C VAL A 115 -2.07 -4.39 -1.08
N LEU A 116 -3.24 -3.95 -1.55
CA LEU A 116 -4.13 -3.09 -0.81
C LEU A 116 -5.12 -3.95 -0.01
N TYR A 117 -5.25 -3.66 1.28
CA TYR A 117 -6.27 -4.24 2.13
C TYR A 117 -7.09 -3.13 2.79
N VAL A 118 -8.39 -3.38 2.96
CA VAL A 118 -9.28 -2.53 3.77
C VAL A 118 -9.93 -3.40 4.84
N PHE A 119 -9.85 -2.95 6.09
CA PHE A 119 -10.41 -3.63 7.25
C PHE A 119 -11.34 -2.72 8.03
N ALA A 120 -12.48 -3.29 8.43
CA ALA A 120 -13.28 -2.82 9.54
C ALA A 120 -12.57 -3.13 10.85
N TYR A 121 -12.53 -2.13 11.72
CA TYR A 121 -12.13 -2.34 13.10
C TYR A 121 -13.13 -1.67 14.04
N ALA A 122 -13.77 -2.47 14.89
CA ALA A 122 -14.65 -1.95 15.93
C ALA A 122 -14.60 -2.84 17.18
N ARG A 123 -14.31 -2.24 18.33
CA ARG A 123 -14.42 -2.89 19.66
C ARG A 123 -13.70 -4.25 19.75
N GLY A 124 -12.52 -4.35 19.15
CA GLY A 124 -11.73 -5.57 19.16
C GLY A 124 -12.18 -6.65 18.18
N ILE A 125 -13.06 -6.31 17.23
CA ILE A 125 -13.39 -7.13 16.06
C ILE A 125 -12.70 -6.50 14.87
N ILE A 126 -12.03 -7.34 14.08
CA ILE A 126 -11.44 -6.94 12.80
C ILE A 126 -12.03 -7.80 11.68
N GLN A 127 -12.48 -7.16 10.61
CA GLN A 127 -13.06 -7.83 9.45
C GLN A 127 -12.41 -7.31 8.18
N LYS A 128 -11.90 -8.22 7.35
CA LYS A 128 -11.39 -7.89 6.02
C LYS A 128 -12.56 -7.64 5.08
N LEU A 129 -12.51 -6.54 4.36
CA LEU A 129 -13.56 -6.15 3.43
C LEU A 129 -13.07 -6.09 2.01
N TYR A 130 -11.81 -5.67 1.85
CA TYR A 130 -11.19 -5.58 0.56
C TYR A 130 -9.79 -6.17 0.59
N GLN A 131 -9.42 -6.81 -0.51
CA GLN A 131 -8.06 -7.21 -0.81
C GLN A 131 -7.86 -7.21 -2.31
N LYS A 132 -6.85 -6.48 -2.79
CA LYS A 132 -6.45 -6.52 -4.19
C LYS A 132 -4.97 -6.26 -4.36
N GLU A 133 -4.36 -7.03 -5.25
CA GLU A 133 -3.01 -6.75 -5.72
C GLU A 133 -3.05 -5.66 -6.80
N VAL A 134 -2.22 -4.65 -6.60
CA VAL A 134 -2.03 -3.47 -7.44
C VAL A 134 -0.66 -3.60 -8.11
N PHE A 135 -0.67 -3.61 -9.44
CA PHE A 135 0.52 -3.77 -10.27
C PHE A 135 0.77 -2.51 -11.09
N ASN A 136 1.81 -1.75 -10.77
CA ASN A 136 2.25 -0.58 -11.53
C ASN A 136 1.13 0.43 -11.88
N ASN A 137 0.13 0.53 -11.00
CA ASN A 137 -1.09 1.30 -11.23
C ASN A 137 -1.18 2.42 -10.19
N ARG A 138 -1.62 3.61 -10.64
CA ARG A 138 -2.11 4.64 -9.73
C ARG A 138 -3.43 4.12 -9.15
N THR A 139 -3.57 4.15 -7.83
CA THR A 139 -4.80 3.79 -7.13
C THR A 139 -5.25 4.98 -6.32
N VAL A 140 -6.49 5.41 -6.50
CA VAL A 140 -7.07 6.53 -5.75
C VAL A 140 -8.19 5.99 -4.89
N ILE A 141 -8.04 6.16 -3.58
CA ILE A 141 -8.99 5.74 -2.55
C ILE A 141 -9.82 6.96 -2.18
N LYS A 142 -11.15 6.84 -2.30
CA LYS A 142 -12.08 7.92 -2.02
C LYS A 142 -13.23 7.39 -1.18
N THR A 143 -14.03 8.29 -0.64
CA THR A 143 -15.24 7.90 0.08
C THR A 143 -16.17 7.11 -0.83
N ASN A 144 -16.54 5.90 -0.41
CA ASN A 144 -17.40 4.90 -1.04
C ASN A 144 -16.83 4.19 -2.28
N TYR A 145 -15.61 4.51 -2.72
CA TYR A 145 -15.05 3.86 -3.90
C TYR A 145 -13.52 3.89 -4.05
N ILE A 146 -13.01 2.94 -4.85
CA ILE A 146 -11.59 2.82 -5.21
C ILE A 146 -11.46 2.84 -6.73
N GLU A 147 -10.65 3.76 -7.26
CA GLU A 147 -10.30 3.85 -8.68
C GLU A 147 -8.90 3.28 -8.91
N MET A 148 -8.77 2.41 -9.91
CA MET A 148 -7.48 1.85 -10.33
C MET A 148 -7.19 2.24 -11.77
N TYR A 149 -6.04 2.85 -12.02
CA TYR A 149 -5.64 3.35 -13.34
C TYR A 149 -4.56 2.46 -13.98
N SER A 150 -4.66 2.22 -15.28
CA SER A 150 -3.69 1.44 -16.05
C SER A 150 -2.36 2.20 -16.28
N PRO A 151 -1.21 1.52 -16.42
CA PRO A 151 0.09 2.17 -16.60
C PRO A 151 0.26 2.84 -17.98
N GLY A 152 -0.66 2.61 -18.92
CA GLY A 152 -0.51 2.89 -20.36
C GLY A 152 -0.89 4.31 -20.84
N GLY A 153 -1.44 5.18 -20.01
CA GLY A 153 -1.63 6.61 -20.34
C GLY A 153 -3.04 7.17 -20.18
N LEU A 154 -3.08 8.42 -19.68
CA LEU A 154 -4.21 9.34 -19.48
C LEU A 154 -5.43 8.78 -18.75
N ASP A 155 -5.51 9.04 -17.43
CA ASP A 155 -6.71 9.02 -16.56
C ASP A 155 -7.81 7.99 -16.91
N THR A 156 -7.43 6.82 -17.43
CA THR A 156 -8.37 5.78 -17.82
C THR A 156 -8.50 4.85 -16.63
N VAL A 157 -9.65 4.94 -15.95
CA VAL A 157 -10.03 4.02 -14.87
C VAL A 157 -10.13 2.62 -15.49
N TRP A 158 -9.27 1.72 -15.03
CA TRP A 158 -9.19 0.34 -15.47
C TRP A 158 -10.17 -0.55 -14.69
N ASN A 159 -10.30 -0.32 -13.38
CA ASN A 159 -11.20 -1.05 -12.50
C ASN A 159 -11.74 -0.08 -11.46
N TYR A 160 -12.97 -0.35 -11.02
CA TYR A 160 -13.67 0.43 -10.01
C TYR A 160 -14.37 -0.50 -9.03
N TYR A 161 -14.41 -0.08 -7.77
CA TYR A 161 -15.15 -0.75 -6.71
C TYR A 161 -16.01 0.28 -6.02
N GLN A 162 -17.32 0.06 -5.98
CA GLN A 162 -18.28 0.85 -5.21
C GLN A 162 -18.93 -0.02 -4.16
N GLY A 163 -19.21 0.56 -2.99
CA GLY A 163 -20.00 -0.12 -1.99
C GLY A 163 -20.14 0.67 -0.70
N ILE A 164 -21.24 0.39 0.00
CA ILE A 164 -21.31 0.60 1.45
C ILE A 164 -20.47 -0.49 2.13
N PHE A 165 -19.89 -0.15 3.28
CA PHE A 165 -18.85 -0.93 3.94
C PHE A 165 -19.13 -2.44 4.14
N TRP A 166 -20.41 -2.82 4.18
CA TRP A 166 -20.86 -4.20 4.33
C TRP A 166 -20.87 -5.01 3.01
N SER A 167 -20.72 -4.36 1.85
CA SER A 167 -20.66 -5.01 0.53
C SER A 167 -19.86 -4.18 -0.48
N MET A 168 -18.56 -4.45 -0.62
CA MET A 168 -17.83 -3.99 -1.80
C MET A 168 -18.10 -4.95 -2.96
N THR A 169 -18.71 -4.44 -4.02
CA THR A 169 -18.91 -5.19 -5.27
C THR A 169 -18.01 -4.61 -6.35
N ALA A 170 -17.31 -5.48 -7.07
CA ALA A 170 -16.61 -5.08 -8.29
C ALA A 170 -17.65 -4.67 -9.33
N GLU A 171 -17.43 -3.53 -9.99
CA GLU A 171 -18.23 -3.15 -11.15
C GLU A 171 -17.43 -3.48 -12.41
N ASP A 172 -18.02 -4.31 -13.29
CA ASP A 172 -17.46 -4.61 -14.59
C ASP A 172 -17.90 -3.51 -15.59
N PHE A 173 -16.94 -2.85 -16.27
CA PHE A 173 -17.18 -1.87 -17.33
C PHE A 173 -17.11 -2.49 -18.73
#